data_AF-A0A225VQX5-F1
#
_entry.id   AF-A0A225VQX5-F1
#
_cell.length_a   1.000
_cell.length_b   1.000
_cell.length_c   1.000
_cell.angle_alpha   90.00
_cell.angle_beta   90.00
_cell.angle_gamma   90.00
#
_symmetry.space_group_name_H-M   'P 1'
#
loop_
_entity.id
_entity.type
_entity.pdbx_description
1 polymer ?
#
loop_
_entity_poly.entity_id
_entity_poly.type
_entity_poly.pdbx_seq_one_letter_code
_entity_poly.pdbx_strand_id
1 'polypeptide(L)'
;MTLSSTAVLDREARKLPPRHYIVHAAQDLVEHCVTLVVTGPTDPIMVNDGFKKKQNPPWWLQPLEMLGWFTKIYSIRRVALARPKRPMKPKKKKKKNEKRIKLSSY
;
A
#
# COMPACT_ATOMS: atom_id res chain seq x y z
N MET A 1 -28.63 -1.91 18.88
CA MET A 1 -27.58 -0.88 18.68
C MET A 1 -26.88 -1.18 17.37
N THR A 2 -27.13 -0.39 16.34
CA THR A 2 -26.41 -0.47 15.07
C THR A 2 -25.04 0.19 15.30
N LEU A 3 -23.96 -0.60 15.28
CA LEU A 3 -22.61 -0.03 15.36
C LEU A 3 -22.39 0.89 14.16
N SER A 4 -21.84 2.08 14.38
CA SER A 4 -21.41 2.92 13.27
C SER A 4 -20.33 2.21 12.47
N SER A 5 -20.26 2.46 11.16
CA SER A 5 -19.28 1.80 10.31
C SER A 5 -17.84 2.14 10.71
N THR A 6 -17.61 3.32 11.30
CA THR A 6 -16.33 3.67 11.93
C THR A 6 -16.00 2.84 13.17
N ALA A 7 -16.97 2.50 14.01
CA ALA A 7 -16.76 1.62 15.16
C ALA A 7 -16.45 0.17 14.72
N VAL A 8 -17.08 -0.29 13.64
CA VAL A 8 -16.75 -1.59 13.02
C VAL A 8 -15.32 -1.55 12.47
N LEU A 9 -14.94 -0.47 11.78
CA LEU A 9 -13.59 -0.29 11.27
C LEU A 9 -12.54 -0.28 12.38
N ASP A 10 -12.80 0.44 13.47
CA ASP A 10 -11.89 0.52 14.62
C ASP A 10 -11.64 -0.87 15.20
N ARG A 11 -12.73 -1.62 15.43
CA ARG A 11 -12.66 -3.00 15.94
C ARG A 11 -11.86 -3.93 15.03
N GLU A 12 -12.07 -3.86 13.72
CA GLU A 12 -11.32 -4.71 12.77
C GLU A 12 -9.87 -4.26 12.63
N ALA A 13 -9.60 -2.96 12.65
CA ALA A 13 -8.27 -2.40 12.56
C ALA A 13 -7.39 -2.76 13.76
N ARG A 14 -7.95 -2.86 14.97
CA ARG A 14 -7.21 -3.30 16.18
C ARG A 14 -6.70 -4.74 16.10
N LYS A 15 -7.29 -5.57 15.24
CA LYS A 15 -6.84 -6.96 15.01
C LYS A 15 -5.69 -7.03 13.99
N LEU A 16 -5.43 -5.94 13.27
CA LEU A 16 -4.39 -5.89 12.24
C LEU A 16 -3.02 -5.62 12.86
N PRO A 17 -1.94 -6.18 12.30
CA PRO A 17 -0.61 -5.85 12.74
C PRO A 17 -0.29 -4.38 12.43
N PRO A 18 0.53 -3.71 13.26
CA PRO A 18 0.95 -2.33 13.04
C PRO A 18 1.48 -2.08 11.63
N ARG A 19 0.76 -1.27 10.85
CA ARG A 19 1.11 -0.88 9.47
C ARG A 19 0.12 0.13 8.89
N HIS A 20 0.39 0.53 7.65
CA HIS A 20 -0.51 1.30 6.81
C HIS A 20 -1.41 0.37 5.98
N TYR A 21 -2.68 0.73 5.91
CA TYR A 21 -3.71 0.04 5.14
C TYR A 21 -4.49 1.04 4.29
N ILE A 22 -4.99 0.61 3.14
CA ILE A 22 -5.95 1.37 2.34
C ILE A 22 -7.33 0.82 2.68
N VAL A 23 -8.22 1.71 3.09
CA VAL A 23 -9.64 1.39 3.34
C VAL A 23 -10.43 1.93 2.17
N HIS A 24 -11.20 1.06 1.54
CA HIS A 24 -12.19 1.43 0.53
C HIS A 24 -13.55 1.46 1.20
N ALA A 25 -14.15 2.64 1.22
CA ALA A 25 -15.43 2.91 1.86
C ALA A 25 -16.32 3.75 0.94
N ALA A 26 -17.60 3.82 1.28
CA ALA A 26 -18.54 4.69 0.60
C ALA A 26 -19.58 5.25 1.55
N GLN A 27 -20.16 6.37 1.12
CA GLN A 27 -21.43 6.85 1.60
C GLN A 27 -22.36 6.98 0.40
N ASP A 28 -23.49 6.28 0.46
CA ASP A 28 -24.47 6.21 -0.63
C ASP A 28 -23.83 5.76 -1.96
N LEU A 29 -23.75 6.66 -2.95
CA LEU A 29 -23.15 6.42 -4.28
C LEU A 29 -21.72 6.99 -4.42
N VAL A 30 -21.17 7.58 -3.35
CA VAL A 30 -19.84 8.19 -3.37
C VAL A 30 -18.83 7.24 -2.74
N GLU A 31 -17.95 6.69 -3.56
CA GLU A 31 -16.82 5.89 -3.10
C GLU A 31 -15.63 6.77 -2.73
N HIS A 32 -14.88 6.36 -1.70
CA HIS A 32 -13.68 7.03 -1.26
C HIS A 32 -12.66 6.04 -0.72
N CYS A 33 -11.37 6.39 -0.88
CA CYS A 33 -10.26 5.59 -0.37
C CYS A 33 -9.42 6.42 0.59
N VAL A 34 -9.18 5.88 1.78
CA VAL A 34 -8.39 6.54 2.82
C VAL A 34 -7.26 5.64 3.29
N THR A 35 -6.17 6.25 3.79
CA THR A 35 -5.04 5.49 4.35
C THR A 35 -5.17 5.39 5.85
N LEU A 36 -5.47 4.19 6.35
CA LEU A 36 -5.53 3.85 7.75
C LEU A 36 -4.12 3.56 8.30
N VAL A 37 -3.80 4.15 9.44
CA VAL A 37 -2.52 3.98 10.15
C VAL A 37 -2.78 3.26 11.46
N VAL A 38 -2.30 2.01 11.54
CA VAL A 38 -2.37 1.18 12.74
C VAL A 38 -0.99 1.17 13.37
N THR A 39 -0.87 1.70 14.58
CA THR A 39 0.39 1.77 15.33
C THR A 39 0.50 0.66 16.37
N GLY A 40 -0.63 0.27 16.96
CA GLY A 40 -0.71 -0.74 18.01
C GLY A 40 -2.17 -1.04 18.39
N PRO A 41 -2.42 -2.12 19.16
CA PRO A 41 -3.78 -2.51 19.55
C PRO A 41 -4.43 -1.53 20.54
N THR A 42 -3.62 -0.85 21.35
CA THR A 42 -4.05 0.13 22.36
C THR A 42 -3.98 1.57 21.87
N ASP A 43 -3.23 1.82 20.80
CA ASP A 43 -3.05 3.17 20.26
C ASP A 43 -4.32 3.65 19.54
N PRO A 44 -4.54 4.97 19.46
CA PRO A 44 -5.59 5.53 18.64
C PRO A 44 -5.35 5.20 17.17
N ILE A 45 -6.42 4.79 16.49
CA ILE A 45 -6.38 4.52 15.06
C ILE A 45 -6.48 5.85 14.32
N MET A 46 -5.44 6.16 13.55
CA MET A 46 -5.34 7.40 12.80
C MET A 46 -5.61 7.12 11.32
N VAL A 47 -6.11 8.13 10.61
CA VAL A 47 -6.36 8.06 9.18
C VAL A 47 -5.76 9.27 8.49
N ASN A 48 -5.28 9.05 7.28
CA ASN A 48 -4.83 10.08 6.37
C ASN A 48 -5.79 10.13 5.18
N ASP A 49 -6.45 11.28 5.03
CA ASP A 49 -7.33 11.61 3.94
C ASP A 49 -6.99 13.01 3.38
N GLY A 50 -6.95 13.13 2.06
CA GLY A 50 -6.66 14.40 1.38
C GLY A 50 -5.17 14.71 1.25
N PHE A 51 -4.56 14.24 0.16
CA PHE A 51 -3.23 14.66 -0.27
C PHE A 51 -3.24 16.13 -0.68
N LYS A 52 -2.51 16.97 0.06
CA LYS A 52 -2.32 18.40 -0.24
C LYS A 52 -0.89 18.63 -0.73
N LYS A 53 -0.73 18.74 -2.06
CA LYS A 53 0.57 18.95 -2.73
C LYS A 53 1.37 20.16 -2.18
N LYS A 54 0.69 21.18 -1.64
CA LYS A 54 1.31 22.41 -1.13
C LYS A 54 1.73 22.35 0.35
N GLN A 55 1.38 21.29 1.09
CA GLN A 55 1.78 21.11 2.49
C GLN A 55 3.00 20.19 2.61
N ASN A 56 3.80 20.40 3.67
CA ASN A 56 4.91 19.53 4.04
C ASN A 56 4.81 19.15 5.54
N PRO A 57 4.56 17.88 5.90
CA PRO A 57 4.27 16.76 5.00
C PRO A 57 2.96 17.00 4.21
N PRO A 58 2.79 16.39 3.04
CA PRO A 58 1.61 16.60 2.16
C PRO A 58 0.27 16.12 2.73
N TRP A 59 0.26 15.69 3.99
CA TRP A 59 -0.86 15.03 4.63
C TRP A 59 -0.86 15.34 6.12
N TRP A 60 -2.04 15.22 6.71
CA TRP A 60 -2.30 15.41 8.13
C TRP A 60 -3.03 14.17 8.64
N LEU A 61 -2.66 13.71 9.84
CA LEU A 61 -3.30 12.58 10.47
C LEU A 61 -4.53 13.07 11.22
N GLN A 62 -5.66 12.42 10.95
CA GLN A 62 -6.94 12.67 11.61
C GLN A 62 -7.35 11.45 12.42
N PRO A 63 -8.04 11.62 13.57
CA PRO A 63 -8.70 10.52 14.24
C PRO A 63 -9.72 9.85 13.32
N LEU A 64 -9.85 8.52 13.42
CA LEU A 64 -10.83 7.74 12.65
C LEU A 64 -12.28 8.25 12.81
N GLU A 65 -12.61 8.85 13.95
CA GLU A 65 -13.91 9.46 14.23
C GLU A 65 -14.31 10.55 13.24
N MET A 66 -13.33 11.26 12.66
CA MET A 66 -13.58 12.29 11.64
C MET A 66 -14.15 11.71 10.33
N LEU A 67 -14.10 10.40 10.16
CA LEU A 67 -14.64 9.67 9.02
C LEU A 67 -16.02 9.06 9.32
N GLY A 68 -16.71 9.60 10.32
CA GLY A 68 -18.08 9.19 10.71
C GLY A 68 -19.12 9.30 9.59
N TRP A 69 -18.78 9.92 8.46
CA TRP A 69 -19.62 10.00 7.27
C TRP A 69 -19.69 8.70 6.47
N PHE A 70 -18.72 7.79 6.59
CA PHE A 70 -18.79 6.50 5.88
C PHE A 70 -19.91 5.62 6.43
N THR A 71 -20.78 5.15 5.54
CA THR A 71 -21.84 4.21 5.89
C THR A 71 -21.48 2.77 5.53
N LYS A 72 -20.59 2.55 4.56
CA LYS A 72 -20.19 1.20 4.13
C LYS A 72 -18.69 1.08 3.93
N ILE A 73 -18.13 -0.04 4.38
CA ILE A 73 -16.71 -0.38 4.17
C ILE A 73 -16.67 -1.63 3.30
N TYR A 74 -15.98 -1.55 2.17
CA TYR A 74 -15.88 -2.63 1.20
C TYR A 74 -14.66 -3.49 1.42
N SER A 75 -13.50 -2.87 1.70
CA SER A 75 -12.27 -3.62 1.94
C SER A 75 -11.23 -2.85 2.72
N ILE A 76 -10.38 -3.60 3.44
CA ILE A 76 -9.15 -3.11 4.09
C ILE A 76 -7.98 -3.85 3.46
N ARG A 77 -7.06 -3.14 2.82
CA ARG A 77 -5.94 -3.72 2.07
C ARG A 77 -4.62 -3.26 2.65
N ARG A 78 -3.70 -4.18 2.89
CA ARG A 78 -2.36 -3.86 3.41
C ARG A 78 -1.54 -3.14 2.35
N VAL A 79 -0.92 -2.01 2.71
CA VAL A 79 0.03 -1.33 1.82
C VAL A 79 1.34 -2.12 1.80
N ALA A 80 1.66 -2.68 0.63
CA ALA A 80 2.95 -3.32 0.41
C ALA A 80 4.02 -2.23 0.27
N LEU A 81 5.11 -2.37 1.03
CA LEU A 81 6.29 -1.52 0.80
C LEU A 81 6.90 -1.90 -0.55
N ALA A 82 7.42 -0.90 -1.26
CA ALA A 82 8.17 -1.13 -2.49
C ALA A 82 9.28 -2.16 -2.20
N ARG A 83 9.23 -3.30 -2.88
CA ARG A 83 10.30 -4.29 -2.74
C ARG A 83 11.58 -3.66 -3.28
N PRO A 84 12.70 -3.73 -2.56
CA PRO A 84 13.98 -3.30 -3.12
C PRO A 84 14.21 -4.05 -4.43
N LYS A 85 14.54 -3.32 -5.50
CA LYS A 85 14.81 -3.92 -6.81
C LYS A 85 15.95 -4.92 -6.61
N ARG A 86 15.68 -6.21 -6.84
CA ARG A 86 16.73 -7.23 -6.81
C ARG A 86 17.74 -6.89 -7.90
N PRO A 87 19.06 -6.92 -7.64
CA PRO A 87 20.05 -6.75 -8.68
C PRO A 87 19.83 -7.83 -9.74
N MET A 88 19.53 -7.39 -10.97
CA MET A 88 19.29 -8.27 -12.10
C MET A 88 20.65 -8.88 -12.47
N LYS A 89 20.82 -10.20 -12.32
CA LYS A 89 22.06 -10.87 -12.72
C LYS A 89 22.27 -10.62 -14.23
N PRO A 90 23.42 -10.08 -14.66
CA PRO A 90 23.68 -9.85 -16.07
C PRO A 90 23.64 -11.18 -16.83
N LYS A 91 22.89 -11.21 -17.94
CA LYS A 91 22.87 -12.37 -18.86
C LYS A 91 24.30 -12.60 -19.37
N LYS A 92 24.91 -13.75 -19.06
CA LYS A 92 26.22 -14.14 -19.60
C LYS A 92 26.15 -14.11 -21.13
N LYS A 93 26.96 -13.26 -21.78
CA LYS A 93 27.15 -13.29 -23.24
C LYS A 93 27.74 -14.66 -23.62
N LYS A 94 27.07 -15.40 -24.50
CA LYS A 94 27.65 -16.61 -25.12
C LYS A 94 28.86 -16.17 -25.97
N LYS A 95 30.06 -16.67 -25.65
CA LYS A 95 31.23 -16.52 -26.53
C LYS A 95 30.97 -17.33 -27.81
N LYS A 96 31.03 -16.66 -28.97
CA LYS A 96 31.00 -17.28 -30.28
C LYS A 96 32.40 -17.86 -30.53
N ASN A 97 32.52 -19.19 -30.53
CA ASN A 97 33.77 -19.87 -30.91
C ASN A 97 33.92 -19.77 -32.44
N GLU A 98 34.77 -18.88 -32.92
CA GLU A 98 35.26 -18.92 -34.30
C GLU A 98 36.36 -19.99 -34.39
N LYS A 99 36.01 -21.14 -34.95
CA LYS A 99 36.98 -22.14 -35.38
C LYS A 99 37.76 -21.57 -36.58
N ARG A 100 39.03 -21.20 -36.38
CA ARG A 100 39.98 -20.93 -37.46
C ARG A 100 40.23 -22.24 -38.22
N ILE A 101 39.68 -22.35 -39.43
CA ILE A 101 40.07 -23.38 -40.40
C ILE A 101 41.39 -22.87 -41.03
N LYS A 102 42.51 -23.56 -40.76
CA LYS A 102 43.74 -23.40 -41.53
C LYS A 102 43.59 -24.17 -42.83
N LEU A 103 43.52 -23.46 -43.97
CA LEU A 103 43.68 -24.07 -45.29
C LEU A 103 45.18 -24.28 -45.53
N SER A 104 45.58 -25.55 -45.63
CA SER A 104 46.89 -25.97 -46.12
C SER A 104 46.89 -25.81 -47.64
N SER A 105 47.83 -25.02 -48.16
CA SER A 105 48.15 -24.95 -49.58
C SER A 105 48.75 -26.29 -50.03
N TYR A 106 48.28 -26.79 -51.17
CA TYR A 106 49.03 -27.63 -52.10
C TYR A 106 48.73 -27.15 -53.51
#